data_AF-A0A410PK31-F1
#
_entry.id   AF-A0A410PK31-F1
#
_cell.length_a   1.000
_cell.length_b   1.000
_cell.length_c   1.000
_cell.angle_alpha   90.00
_cell.angle_beta   90.00
_cell.angle_gamma   90.00
#
_symmetry.space_group_name_H-M   'P 1'
#
loop_
_entity.id
_entity.type
_entity.pdbx_description
1 polymer ?
#
loop_
_entity_poly.entity_id
_entity_poly.type
_entity_poly.pdbx_seq_one_letter_code
_entity_poly.pdbx_strand_id
1 'polypeptide(L)'
;MGDFSSDNLEENQADIFAAELLIPTNILLPKIENKVITLELIKGLAQEFNVSLGAMTRKVISITQDKVIAIVYYSNGTKIVQAKSSSFDFNLKPGIIKGSAAKELLNNRYSNETVKRILRCDVWFQENSDDFEIVEESLYQPNFSRVFTILRIANDMDYMEAYFDI
;
A
#
# COMPACT_ATOMS: atom_id res chain seq x y z
N MET A 1 39.50 -2.58 -14.17
CA MET A 1 38.77 -1.53 -13.44
C MET A 1 37.48 -1.32 -14.21
N GLY A 2 36.37 -1.88 -13.70
CA GLY A 2 35.05 -1.76 -14.33
C GLY A 2 34.43 -0.44 -13.93
N ASP A 3 34.00 0.31 -14.94
CA ASP A 3 33.32 1.60 -14.82
C ASP A 3 31.84 1.33 -14.49
N PHE A 4 31.38 1.78 -13.32
CA PHE A 4 30.00 1.62 -12.84
C PHE A 4 29.31 2.98 -12.87
N SER A 5 28.99 3.48 -14.06
CA SER A 5 28.36 4.81 -14.17
C SER A 5 27.28 4.94 -15.25
N SER A 6 26.56 3.85 -15.57
CA SER A 6 25.36 3.91 -16.44
C SER A 6 24.24 2.89 -16.16
N ASP A 7 24.24 2.18 -15.01
CA ASP A 7 23.39 0.97 -14.83
C ASP A 7 21.91 1.23 -14.43
N ASN A 8 21.55 2.43 -13.98
CA ASN A 8 20.20 2.64 -13.40
C ASN A 8 19.03 2.69 -14.40
N LEU A 9 19.28 3.04 -15.67
CA LEU A 9 18.21 3.16 -16.67
C LEU A 9 17.88 1.82 -17.34
N GLU A 10 18.88 0.98 -17.59
CA GLU A 10 18.71 -0.33 -18.19
C GLU A 10 18.14 -1.32 -17.18
N GLU A 11 18.63 -1.34 -15.94
CA GLU A 11 18.06 -2.18 -14.87
C GLU A 11 16.60 -1.84 -14.59
N ASN A 12 16.25 -0.55 -14.53
CA ASN A 12 14.87 -0.12 -14.28
C ASN A 12 13.93 -0.47 -15.46
N GLN A 13 14.41 -0.36 -16.71
CA GLN A 13 13.64 -0.82 -17.87
C GLN A 13 13.48 -2.34 -17.91
N ALA A 14 14.53 -3.09 -17.55
CA ALA A 14 14.47 -4.55 -17.45
C ALA A 14 13.48 -4.98 -16.35
N ASP A 15 13.47 -4.30 -15.21
CA ASP A 15 12.52 -4.55 -14.12
C ASP A 15 11.08 -4.27 -14.55
N ILE A 16 10.83 -3.15 -15.24
CA ILE A 16 9.51 -2.82 -15.79
C ILE A 16 9.07 -3.88 -16.80
N PHE A 17 9.97 -4.29 -17.71
CA PHE A 17 9.69 -5.29 -18.72
C PHE A 17 9.41 -6.67 -18.10
N ALA A 18 10.21 -7.10 -17.14
CA ALA A 18 10.00 -8.36 -16.41
C ALA A 18 8.70 -8.34 -15.59
N ALA A 19 8.36 -7.20 -14.98
CA ALA A 19 7.08 -7.03 -14.28
C ALA A 19 5.89 -7.12 -15.23
N GLU A 20 5.98 -6.58 -16.44
CA GLU A 20 4.94 -6.71 -17.48
C GLU A 20 4.81 -8.15 -17.98
N LEU A 21 5.92 -8.88 -18.08
CA LEU A 21 5.91 -10.29 -18.46
C LEU A 21 5.23 -11.17 -17.41
N LEU A 22 5.50 -10.90 -16.13
CA LEU A 22 4.94 -11.67 -15.01
C LEU A 22 3.50 -11.26 -14.67
N ILE A 23 3.18 -9.98 -14.81
CA ILE A 23 1.88 -9.41 -14.46
C ILE A 23 1.39 -8.53 -15.63
N PRO A 24 0.87 -9.13 -16.71
CA PRO A 24 0.43 -8.37 -17.88
C PRO A 24 -0.72 -7.42 -17.55
N THR A 25 -0.57 -6.14 -17.89
CA THR A 25 -1.54 -5.09 -17.55
C THR A 25 -2.91 -5.36 -18.15
N ASN A 26 -2.97 -5.88 -19.37
CA ASN A 26 -4.21 -6.24 -20.06
C ASN A 26 -4.98 -7.39 -19.37
N ILE A 27 -4.31 -8.23 -18.59
CA ILE A 27 -4.93 -9.31 -17.81
C ILE A 27 -5.29 -8.79 -16.41
N LEU A 28 -4.44 -7.96 -15.81
CA LEU A 28 -4.64 -7.43 -14.47
C LEU A 28 -5.74 -6.36 -14.41
N LEU A 29 -5.80 -5.44 -15.38
CA LEU A 29 -6.70 -4.30 -15.35
C LEU A 29 -8.17 -4.71 -15.18
N PRO A 30 -8.74 -5.66 -15.95
CA PRO A 30 -10.13 -6.10 -15.76
C PRO A 30 -10.39 -6.74 -14.38
N LYS A 31 -9.34 -7.21 -13.68
CA LYS A 31 -9.47 -7.83 -12.36
C LYS A 31 -9.53 -6.81 -11.23
N ILE A 32 -9.09 -5.58 -11.46
CA ILE A 32 -9.09 -4.49 -10.46
C ILE A 32 -10.01 -3.33 -10.84
N GLU A 33 -10.42 -3.24 -12.11
CA GLU A 33 -11.33 -2.20 -12.60
C GLU A 33 -12.65 -2.24 -11.81
N ASN A 34 -13.10 -1.07 -11.36
CA ASN A 34 -14.28 -0.90 -10.51
C ASN A 34 -14.24 -1.66 -9.17
N LYS A 35 -13.07 -2.12 -8.71
CA LYS A 35 -12.90 -2.74 -7.40
C LYS A 35 -12.11 -1.82 -6.47
N VAL A 36 -12.48 -1.87 -5.19
CA VAL A 36 -11.73 -1.21 -4.14
C VAL A 36 -10.38 -1.90 -3.97
N ILE A 37 -9.30 -1.12 -3.98
CA ILE A 37 -7.93 -1.63 -3.79
C ILE A 37 -7.70 -1.95 -2.31
N THR A 38 -7.95 -3.21 -1.93
CA THR A 38 -7.70 -3.72 -0.57
C THR A 38 -6.43 -4.58 -0.50
N LEU A 39 -5.91 -4.82 0.70
CA LEU A 39 -4.80 -5.74 0.91
C LEU A 39 -5.20 -7.18 0.57
N GLU A 40 -6.45 -7.56 0.83
CA GLU A 40 -6.97 -8.87 0.45
C GLU A 40 -6.99 -9.07 -1.07
N LEU A 41 -7.49 -8.08 -1.83
CA LEU A 41 -7.48 -8.12 -3.30
C LEU A 41 -6.05 -8.31 -3.82
N ILE A 42 -5.10 -7.54 -3.31
CA ILE A 42 -3.70 -7.64 -3.73
C ILE A 42 -3.09 -8.99 -3.33
N LYS A 43 -3.40 -9.54 -2.15
CA LYS A 43 -2.95 -10.88 -1.74
C LYS A 43 -3.48 -11.96 -2.68
N GLY A 44 -4.77 -11.92 -3.01
CA GLY A 44 -5.41 -12.86 -3.93
C GLY A 44 -4.78 -12.81 -5.32
N LEU A 45 -4.56 -11.60 -5.85
CA LEU A 45 -3.88 -11.41 -7.13
C LEU A 45 -2.42 -11.87 -7.07
N ALA A 46 -1.68 -11.58 -5.98
CA ALA A 46 -0.30 -12.01 -5.83
C ALA A 46 -0.19 -13.54 -5.87
N GLN A 47 -1.14 -14.25 -5.25
CA GLN A 47 -1.23 -15.71 -5.33
C GLN A 47 -1.59 -16.18 -6.74
N GLU A 48 -2.57 -15.55 -7.39
CA GLU A 48 -3.01 -15.92 -8.75
C GLU A 48 -1.85 -15.80 -9.77
N PHE A 49 -1.07 -14.73 -9.70
CA PHE A 49 0.06 -14.49 -10.61
C PHE A 49 1.38 -15.10 -10.10
N ASN A 50 1.37 -15.78 -8.95
CA ASN A 50 2.54 -16.38 -8.30
C ASN A 50 3.72 -15.39 -8.13
N VAL A 51 3.44 -14.20 -7.59
CA VAL A 51 4.41 -13.13 -7.34
C VAL A 51 4.40 -12.70 -5.87
N SER A 52 5.42 -11.94 -5.46
CA SER A 52 5.44 -11.36 -4.11
C SER A 52 4.34 -10.31 -3.91
N LEU A 53 3.87 -10.16 -2.66
CA LEU A 53 2.91 -9.12 -2.29
C LEU A 53 3.38 -7.73 -2.74
N GLY A 54 4.64 -7.39 -2.50
CA GLY A 54 5.18 -6.08 -2.88
C GLY A 54 5.24 -5.83 -4.39
N ALA A 55 5.52 -6.88 -5.18
CA ALA A 55 5.49 -6.78 -6.65
C ALA A 55 4.07 -6.55 -7.17
N MET A 56 3.09 -7.32 -6.67
CA MET A 56 1.69 -7.12 -7.02
C MET A 56 1.18 -5.75 -6.56
N THR A 57 1.52 -5.30 -5.35
CA THR A 57 1.12 -3.97 -4.87
C THR A 57 1.67 -2.86 -5.76
N ARG A 58 2.96 -2.91 -6.13
CA ARG A 58 3.56 -1.95 -7.06
C ARG A 58 2.79 -1.91 -8.37
N LYS A 59 2.51 -3.08 -8.93
CA LYS A 59 1.78 -3.18 -10.21
C LYS A 59 0.37 -2.61 -10.11
N VAL A 60 -0.44 -3.08 -9.16
CA VAL A 60 -1.82 -2.60 -8.94
C VAL A 60 -1.86 -1.09 -8.73
N ILE A 61 -0.99 -0.56 -7.87
CA ILE A 61 -0.97 0.89 -7.56
C ILE A 61 -0.49 1.72 -8.77
N SER A 62 0.37 1.18 -9.62
CA SER A 62 0.83 1.89 -10.83
C SER A 62 -0.24 2.06 -11.91
N ILE A 63 -1.29 1.24 -11.90
CA ILE A 63 -2.33 1.24 -12.95
C ILE A 63 -3.70 1.68 -12.44
N THR A 64 -3.92 1.72 -11.12
CA THR A 64 -5.17 2.22 -10.54
C THR A 64 -5.30 3.73 -10.72
N GLN A 65 -6.54 4.20 -10.84
CA GLN A 65 -6.89 5.63 -10.82
C GLN A 65 -7.20 6.13 -9.40
N ASP A 66 -7.47 5.22 -8.47
CA ASP A 66 -7.78 5.56 -7.07
C ASP A 66 -6.56 6.17 -6.37
N LYS A 67 -6.81 7.11 -5.47
CA LYS A 67 -5.77 7.70 -4.60
C LYS A 67 -5.33 6.66 -3.56
N VAL A 68 -4.32 5.88 -3.91
CA VAL A 68 -3.74 4.81 -3.08
C VAL A 68 -2.23 4.99 -2.91
N ILE A 69 -1.73 4.73 -1.71
CA ILE A 69 -0.30 4.63 -1.39
C ILE A 69 -0.02 3.36 -0.57
N ALA A 70 1.10 2.70 -0.86
CA ALA A 70 1.63 1.59 -0.07
C ALA A 70 2.94 1.97 0.62
N ILE A 71 3.05 1.65 1.90
CA ILE A 71 4.12 2.09 2.79
C ILE A 71 4.63 0.91 3.59
N VAL A 72 5.94 0.86 3.80
CA VAL A 72 6.57 0.05 4.84
C VAL A 72 6.88 0.95 6.02
N TYR A 73 6.34 0.62 7.20
CA TYR A 73 6.44 1.39 8.42
C TYR A 73 7.25 0.67 9.50
N TYR A 74 8.17 1.40 10.14
CA TYR A 74 9.07 0.89 11.17
C TYR A 74 8.80 1.51 12.55
N SER A 75 9.26 0.83 13.60
CA SER A 75 9.06 1.23 15.01
C SER A 75 9.62 2.60 15.37
N ASN A 76 10.66 3.05 14.66
CA ASN A 76 11.28 4.37 14.81
C ASN A 76 10.54 5.50 14.07
N GLY A 77 9.42 5.21 13.39
CA GLY A 77 8.66 6.18 12.61
C GLY A 77 9.13 6.34 11.16
N THR A 78 10.16 5.61 10.73
CA THR A 78 10.59 5.56 9.33
C THR A 78 9.47 4.99 8.47
N LYS A 79 9.18 5.66 7.35
CA LYS A 79 8.21 5.28 6.33
C LYS A 79 8.94 5.16 5.00
N ILE A 80 8.87 4.00 4.36
CA ILE A 80 9.39 3.79 3.01
C ILE A 80 8.19 3.61 2.08
N VAL A 81 7.99 4.55 1.16
CA VAL A 81 6.95 4.43 0.13
C VAL A 81 7.34 3.31 -0.83
N GLN A 82 6.51 2.27 -0.91
CA GLN A 82 6.71 1.16 -1.84
C GLN A 82 6.11 1.44 -3.21
N ALA A 83 4.97 2.13 -3.23
CA ALA A 83 4.27 2.57 -4.43
C ALA A 83 3.30 3.69 -4.07
N LYS A 84 3.05 4.59 -5.03
CA LYS A 84 1.97 5.57 -4.96
C LYS A 84 1.31 5.66 -6.33
N SER A 85 -0.01 5.78 -6.36
CA SER A 85 -0.78 5.99 -7.58
C SER A 85 -0.44 7.37 -8.17
N SER A 86 -0.64 7.53 -9.48
CA SER A 86 -0.38 8.81 -10.15
C SER A 86 -1.31 9.93 -9.65
N SER A 87 -2.50 9.58 -9.17
CA SER A 87 -3.48 10.50 -8.59
C SER A 87 -3.19 10.86 -7.12
N PHE A 88 -2.21 10.22 -6.46
CA PHE A 88 -1.88 10.46 -5.06
C PHE A 88 -1.04 11.71 -4.86
N ASP A 89 -1.60 12.69 -4.16
CA ASP A 89 -1.08 14.06 -3.99
C ASP A 89 -0.94 14.52 -2.53
N PHE A 90 -1.10 13.61 -1.56
CA PHE A 90 -0.96 13.92 -0.13
C PHE A 90 0.46 13.74 0.41
N ASN A 91 0.83 14.50 1.44
CA ASN A 91 2.13 14.48 2.09
C ASN A 91 2.06 13.74 3.42
N LEU A 92 2.89 12.70 3.57
CA LEU A 92 2.97 11.95 4.82
C LEU A 92 3.45 12.82 6.00
N LYS A 93 2.82 12.66 7.17
CA LYS A 93 3.29 13.27 8.42
C LYS A 93 4.68 12.76 8.79
N PRO A 94 5.58 13.63 9.27
CA PRO A 94 6.91 13.21 9.71
C PRO A 94 6.83 12.41 11.02
N GLY A 95 7.86 11.61 11.29
CA GLY A 95 8.01 10.89 12.56
C GLY A 95 6.96 9.79 12.79
N ILE A 96 6.66 9.53 14.06
CA ILE A 96 5.76 8.45 14.47
C ILE A 96 4.31 8.86 14.22
N ILE A 97 3.58 8.03 13.49
CA ILE A 97 2.15 8.18 13.22
C ILE A 97 1.34 7.64 14.40
N LYS A 98 0.95 8.54 15.31
CA LYS A 98 0.13 8.19 16.48
C LYS A 98 -1.31 7.88 16.03
N GLY A 99 -1.94 6.86 16.63
CA GLY A 99 -3.33 6.47 16.30
C GLY A 99 -3.49 5.60 15.05
N SER A 100 -2.40 5.30 14.33
CA SER A 100 -2.42 4.34 13.22
C SER A 100 -2.46 2.90 13.72
N ALA A 101 -3.15 2.04 12.97
CA ALA A 101 -3.13 0.59 13.20
C ALA A 101 -1.71 0.04 13.02
N ALA A 102 -0.91 0.61 12.12
CA ALA A 102 0.47 0.24 11.89
C ALA A 102 1.34 0.46 13.14
N LYS A 103 1.12 1.56 13.88
CA LYS A 103 1.83 1.80 15.13
C LYS A 103 1.41 0.81 16.22
N GLU A 104 0.13 0.46 16.29
CA GLU A 104 -0.38 -0.54 17.24
C GLU A 104 0.20 -1.93 16.97
N LEU A 105 0.20 -2.36 15.71
CA LEU A 105 0.77 -3.66 15.29
C LEU A 105 2.26 -3.80 15.61
N LEU A 106 3.05 -2.72 15.49
CA LEU A 106 4.46 -2.73 15.89
C LEU A 106 4.67 -2.92 17.41
N ASN A 107 3.69 -2.49 18.21
CA ASN A 107 3.72 -2.66 19.66
C ASN A 107 3.17 -4.04 20.07
N ASN A 108 2.15 -4.54 19.39
CA ASN A 108 1.43 -5.77 19.74
C ASN A 108 1.84 -6.95 18.84
N ARG A 109 3.10 -7.38 18.98
CA ARG A 109 3.88 -8.27 18.09
C ARG A 109 3.35 -9.71 17.87
N TYR A 110 2.06 -9.97 18.03
CA TYR A 110 1.53 -11.31 18.22
C TYR A 110 0.50 -11.79 17.20
N SER A 111 0.11 -10.98 16.21
CA SER A 111 -0.77 -11.48 15.14
C SER A 111 -0.21 -11.20 13.74
N ASN A 112 -0.26 -12.22 12.88
CA ASN A 112 -0.12 -12.08 11.42
C ASN A 112 -1.40 -11.49 10.80
N GLU A 113 -2.23 -10.85 11.61
CA GLU A 113 -3.52 -10.36 11.17
C GLU A 113 -3.34 -9.06 10.38
N THR A 114 -4.27 -8.88 9.46
CA THR A 114 -4.46 -7.61 8.79
C THR A 114 -5.46 -6.82 9.61
N VAL A 115 -5.09 -5.59 9.98
CA VAL A 115 -6.00 -4.66 10.66
C VAL A 115 -6.47 -3.66 9.62
N LYS A 116 -7.80 -3.56 9.47
CA LYS A 116 -8.47 -2.52 8.69
C LYS A 116 -9.06 -1.49 9.65
N ARG A 117 -8.88 -0.21 9.36
CA ARG A 117 -9.45 0.88 10.15
C ARG A 117 -9.78 2.10 9.29
N ILE A 118 -10.95 2.68 9.51
CA ILE A 118 -11.29 4.01 8.99
C ILE A 118 -10.74 5.06 9.95
N LEU A 119 -9.98 6.01 9.42
CA LEU A 119 -9.29 7.05 10.18
C LEU A 119 -9.49 8.40 9.52
N ARG A 120 -9.45 9.48 10.31
CA ARG A 120 -9.31 10.82 9.76
C ARG A 120 -7.99 10.94 8.98
N CYS A 121 -8.01 11.65 7.86
CA CYS A 121 -6.82 11.84 7.02
C CYS A 121 -5.63 12.45 7.78
N ASP A 122 -5.93 13.31 8.76
CA ASP A 122 -4.95 13.98 9.61
C ASP A 122 -4.14 13.00 10.49
N VAL A 123 -4.52 11.73 10.59
CA VAL A 123 -3.66 10.74 11.25
C VAL A 123 -2.36 10.57 10.46
N TRP A 124 -2.45 10.40 9.14
CA TRP A 124 -1.32 10.06 8.28
C TRP A 124 -0.77 11.23 7.46
N PHE A 125 -1.55 12.27 7.18
CA PHE A 125 -1.22 13.30 6.19
C PHE A 125 -1.13 14.71 6.79
N GLN A 126 -0.24 15.56 6.25
CA GLN A 126 0.02 16.92 6.77
C GLN A 126 -1.07 17.92 6.39
N GLU A 127 -1.78 17.64 5.31
CA GLU A 127 -2.82 18.48 4.76
C GLU A 127 -3.91 18.75 5.80
N ASN A 128 -4.24 20.03 5.95
CA ASN A 128 -5.34 20.52 6.79
C ASN A 128 -6.64 20.70 6.00
N SER A 129 -6.79 20.02 4.86
CA SER A 129 -7.95 20.19 3.99
C SER A 129 -9.06 19.23 4.38
N ASP A 130 -10.14 19.78 4.93
CA ASP A 130 -11.51 19.26 4.94
C ASP A 130 -11.70 17.72 5.09
N ASP A 131 -12.11 17.33 6.30
CA ASP A 131 -12.63 16.04 6.81
C ASP A 131 -12.94 14.93 5.79
N PHE A 132 -11.92 14.37 5.14
CA PHE A 132 -12.06 13.05 4.53
C PHE A 132 -11.44 11.98 5.43
N GLU A 133 -12.00 10.80 5.35
CA GLU A 133 -11.46 9.63 6.02
C GLU A 133 -10.70 8.77 5.02
N ILE A 134 -9.76 8.03 5.59
CA ILE A 134 -8.91 7.09 4.87
C ILE A 134 -9.14 5.71 5.46
N VAL A 135 -9.01 4.71 4.62
CA VAL A 135 -8.90 3.33 5.08
C VAL A 135 -7.43 2.99 5.19
N GLU A 136 -7.03 2.61 6.41
CA GLU A 136 -5.75 1.99 6.69
C GLU A 136 -5.92 0.47 6.75
N GLU A 137 -5.24 -0.25 5.85
CA GLU A 137 -5.07 -1.70 5.92
C GLU A 137 -3.60 -2.02 6.21
N SER A 138 -3.33 -2.54 7.41
CA SER A 138 -1.98 -2.76 7.92
C SER A 138 -1.74 -4.23 8.24
N LEU A 139 -0.61 -4.77 7.80
CA LEU A 139 -0.16 -6.15 8.01
C LEU A 139 1.21 -6.16 8.67
N TYR A 140 1.31 -6.73 9.86
CA TYR A 140 2.59 -6.94 10.51
C TYR A 140 3.41 -8.02 9.77
N GLN A 141 4.69 -7.72 9.53
CA GLN A 141 5.63 -8.64 8.91
C GLN A 141 6.71 -9.02 9.94
N PRO A 142 6.48 -10.05 10.78
CA PRO A 142 7.33 -10.37 11.93
C PRO A 142 8.79 -10.63 11.54
N ASN A 143 9.00 -11.33 10.42
CA ASN A 143 10.34 -11.65 9.89
C ASN A 143 11.18 -10.40 9.57
N PHE A 144 10.54 -9.24 9.39
CA PHE A 144 11.21 -7.99 9.05
C PHE A 144 11.02 -6.89 10.11
N SER A 145 10.32 -7.19 11.22
CA SER A 145 10.01 -6.22 12.29
C SER A 145 9.44 -4.89 11.78
N ARG A 146 8.54 -4.98 10.79
CA ARG A 146 7.93 -3.82 10.11
C ARG A 146 6.47 -4.10 9.80
N VAL A 147 5.72 -3.05 9.47
CA VAL A 147 4.33 -3.16 9.00
C VAL A 147 4.26 -2.74 7.55
N PHE A 148 3.51 -3.51 6.76
CA PHE A 148 3.12 -3.14 5.41
C PHE A 148 1.71 -2.54 5.46
N THR A 149 1.58 -1.30 5.00
CA THR A 149 0.35 -0.51 5.11
C THR A 149 -0.09 -0.03 3.73
N ILE A 150 -1.39 -0.17 3.45
CA ILE A 150 -2.05 0.48 2.32
C ILE A 150 -2.97 1.56 2.89
N LEU A 151 -2.90 2.76 2.31
CA LEU A 151 -3.80 3.86 2.60
C LEU A 151 -4.54 4.25 1.33
N ARG A 152 -5.84 4.45 1.45
CA ARG A 152 -6.72 4.97 0.39
C ARG A 152 -7.82 5.84 0.97
N ILE A 153 -8.48 6.61 0.13
CA ILE A 153 -9.68 7.35 0.51
C ILE A 153 -10.81 6.36 0.85
N ALA A 154 -11.55 6.63 1.93
CA ALA A 154 -12.73 5.85 2.29
C ALA A 154 -13.88 6.14 1.33
N ASN A 155 -14.70 5.13 1.06
CA ASN A 155 -15.91 5.25 0.24
C ASN A 155 -17.12 4.65 0.97
N ASP A 156 -18.31 4.83 0.38
CA ASP A 156 -19.57 4.36 0.95
C ASP A 156 -19.56 2.87 1.36
N MET A 157 -18.88 2.01 0.60
CA MET A 157 -18.81 0.57 0.92
C MET A 157 -18.04 0.32 2.22
N ASP A 158 -17.01 1.11 2.53
CA ASP A 158 -16.26 0.97 3.78
C ASP A 158 -17.11 1.27 5.00
N TYR A 159 -17.95 2.30 4.91
CA TYR A 159 -18.88 2.67 5.97
C TYR A 159 -19.96 1.62 6.17
N MET A 160 -20.47 1.05 5.07
CA MET A 160 -21.44 -0.04 5.14
C MET A 160 -20.83 -1.27 5.81
N GLU A 161 -19.64 -1.71 5.39
CA GLU A 161 -18.94 -2.85 6.00
C GLU A 161 -18.71 -2.63 7.52
N ALA A 162 -18.22 -1.45 7.91
CA ALA A 162 -18.01 -1.11 9.31
C ALA A 162 -19.30 -1.09 10.14
N TYR A 163 -20.46 -0.84 9.53
CA TYR A 163 -21.77 -0.84 10.22
C TYR A 163 -22.33 -2.26 10.40
N PHE A 164 -22.00 -3.20 9.50
CA PHE A 164 -22.47 -4.58 9.57
C PHE A 164 -21.54 -5.52 10.37
N ASP A 165 -20.32 -5.06 10.68
CA ASP A 165 -19.36 -5.77 11.56
C ASP A 165 -19.57 -5.52 13.07
N ILE A 166 -20.68 -4.86 13.46
CA ILE A 166 -21.10 -4.57 14.84
C ILE A 166 -22.23 -5.52 15.28
#